data_AF-A0A7S1DNV3-F1
#
_entry.id   AF-A0A7S1DNV3-F1
#
_cell.length_a   1.000
_cell.length_b   1.000
_cell.length_c   1.000
_cell.angle_alpha   90.00
_cell.angle_beta   90.00
_cell.angle_gamma   90.00
#
_symmetry.space_group_name_H-M   'P 1'
#
loop_
_entity.id
_entity.type
_entity.pdbx_description
1 polymer ?
#
loop_
_entity_poly.entity_id
_entity_poly.type
_entity_poly.pdbx_seq_one_letter_code
_entity_poly.pdbx_strand_id
1 'polypeptide(L)'
;MVRSAVKVAVRSRPTASFAHSELVVKPEAKSIDVNVKKNPTMGVVNNMRENYTFKFDAIMHNSSQDTVYNECVSEIVQNVVSGYNGSVLVYGQTGAGKTYTMSGGQGNYKTRGCIPRAIQEIFTEVQKKPQQAFHVRLSYLEIYNETLYDLLAPGGVTPEMAEELLIIDDPKGGVHVKGLTVATANSEEEAMNLFFEGETNRAIAEHQLNASSSRSHCILTIHVESRSRVESADRVLSSKLNLVDLAGSERVSKTHSTGAILREAMYINKSLSFLEQCVNALTDRGRDHVPFRQSKLTHVLKDALGGNSKTTMIANIWGESAQLDETISTLSFAQRMMRVKTDASLNIKQEPAIMMKKYEMEIRELKQELAMHDALSGRNRVQYHEYTDEQKHEVRQKVLKYIENDEENQLEILNVRHVTEVYKVFRAIAIDYRNNAAVARPGT
;
A
#
# COMPACT_ATOMS: atom_id res chain seq x y z
N MET A 1 2.15 15.99 -4.09
CA MET A 1 2.55 14.72 -4.73
C MET A 1 3.93 14.93 -5.31
N VAL A 2 4.87 14.04 -5.02
CA VAL A 2 6.26 14.10 -5.45
C VAL A 2 6.48 12.92 -6.38
N ARG A 3 6.72 13.21 -7.66
CA ARG A 3 7.04 12.18 -8.65
C ARG A 3 8.53 11.94 -8.65
N SER A 4 8.95 10.72 -8.33
CA SER A 4 10.36 10.34 -8.27
C SER A 4 10.60 9.02 -8.98
N ALA A 5 11.81 8.84 -9.53
CA ALA A 5 12.25 7.53 -9.99
C ALA A 5 12.57 6.62 -8.80
N VAL A 6 12.46 5.31 -8.98
CA VAL A 6 12.88 4.33 -7.97
C VAL A 6 14.39 4.40 -7.79
N LYS A 7 14.86 4.58 -6.54
CA LYS A 7 16.29 4.55 -6.19
C LYS A 7 16.76 3.10 -6.26
N VAL A 8 17.90 2.84 -6.88
CA VAL A 8 18.48 1.50 -7.01
C VAL A 8 19.91 1.49 -6.53
N ALA A 9 20.19 0.61 -5.56
CA ALA A 9 21.52 0.36 -5.05
C ALA A 9 21.93 -1.09 -5.33
N VAL A 10 23.19 -1.32 -5.70
CA VAL A 10 23.71 -2.68 -5.87
C VAL A 10 24.54 -3.06 -4.66
N ARG A 11 24.32 -4.26 -4.12
CA ARG A 11 25.11 -4.84 -3.04
C ARG A 11 25.79 -6.11 -3.51
N SER A 12 27.11 -6.16 -3.49
CA SER A 12 27.84 -7.42 -3.71
C SER A 12 28.28 -8.02 -2.39
N ARG A 13 28.03 -9.31 -2.21
CA ARG A 13 28.52 -10.06 -1.04
C ARG A 13 30.03 -10.32 -1.12
N PRO A 14 30.71 -10.44 0.04
CA PRO A 14 32.06 -10.99 0.09
C PRO A 14 32.10 -12.44 -0.42
N THR A 15 33.18 -12.77 -1.11
CA THR A 15 33.55 -14.13 -1.53
C THR A 15 35.07 -14.24 -1.63
N ALA A 16 35.61 -15.43 -1.36
CA ALA A 16 37.03 -15.73 -1.53
C ALA A 16 37.43 -15.82 -3.01
N SER A 17 36.50 -16.14 -3.90
CA SER A 17 36.75 -16.44 -5.31
C SER A 17 36.19 -15.35 -6.24
N PHE A 18 36.31 -14.08 -5.84
CA PHE A 18 35.75 -12.97 -6.59
C PHE A 18 36.36 -12.88 -8.01
N ALA A 19 35.50 -12.74 -9.02
CA ALA A 19 35.87 -12.79 -10.43
C ALA A 19 36.41 -11.45 -10.93
N HIS A 20 37.53 -10.99 -10.38
CA HIS A 20 38.11 -9.66 -10.65
C HIS A 20 38.37 -9.37 -12.14
N SER A 21 38.61 -10.40 -12.97
CA SER A 21 38.82 -10.24 -14.42
C SER A 21 37.53 -10.02 -15.21
N GLU A 22 36.39 -10.46 -14.66
CA GLU A 22 35.09 -10.51 -15.33
C GLU A 22 34.10 -9.51 -14.74
N LEU A 23 34.26 -9.13 -13.48
CA LEU A 23 33.38 -8.21 -12.76
C LEU A 23 34.20 -7.13 -12.06
N VAL A 24 34.18 -5.91 -12.59
CA VAL A 24 34.89 -4.76 -12.01
C VAL A 24 33.88 -3.83 -11.35
N VAL A 25 33.90 -3.79 -10.03
CA VAL A 25 33.00 -2.95 -9.23
C VAL A 25 33.68 -1.63 -8.90
N LYS A 26 33.08 -0.50 -9.28
CA LYS A 26 33.63 0.85 -9.08
C LYS A 26 32.65 1.70 -8.26
N PRO A 27 32.66 1.60 -6.91
CA PRO A 27 31.72 2.33 -6.04
C PRO A 27 31.70 3.84 -6.27
N GLU A 28 32.89 4.48 -6.33
CA GLU A 28 33.03 5.93 -6.51
C GLU A 28 32.49 6.42 -7.86
N ALA A 29 32.69 5.63 -8.92
CA ALA A 29 32.17 5.93 -10.26
C ALA A 29 30.71 5.52 -10.43
N LYS A 30 30.10 4.91 -9.40
CA LYS A 30 28.76 4.33 -9.40
C LYS A 30 28.51 3.42 -10.61
N SER A 31 29.53 2.66 -11.02
CA SER A 31 29.48 1.76 -12.17
C SER A 31 29.97 0.35 -11.87
N ILE A 32 29.39 -0.63 -12.57
CA ILE A 32 29.85 -2.03 -12.60
C ILE A 32 30.10 -2.42 -14.04
N ASP A 33 31.32 -2.85 -14.35
CA ASP A 33 31.68 -3.39 -15.65
C ASP A 33 31.70 -4.92 -15.59
N VAL A 34 31.06 -5.56 -16.56
CA VAL A 34 31.01 -7.02 -16.69
C VAL A 34 31.58 -7.42 -18.05
N ASN A 35 32.63 -8.24 -18.04
CA ASN A 35 33.28 -8.79 -19.22
C ASN A 35 33.03 -10.30 -19.31
N VAL A 36 32.32 -10.73 -20.35
CA VAL A 36 31.96 -12.13 -20.59
C VAL A 36 32.96 -12.72 -21.60
N LYS A 37 33.76 -13.69 -21.16
CA LYS A 37 34.73 -14.36 -22.05
C LYS A 37 34.01 -15.16 -23.14
N LYS A 38 34.52 -15.10 -24.37
CA LYS A 38 34.04 -15.94 -25.48
C LYS A 38 34.27 -17.41 -25.17
N ASN A 39 33.25 -18.22 -25.41
CA ASN A 39 33.42 -19.66 -25.48
C ASN A 39 33.95 -20.03 -26.88
N PRO A 40 35.20 -20.49 -27.03
CA PRO A 40 35.82 -20.70 -28.35
C PRO A 40 35.18 -21.84 -29.17
N THR A 41 34.28 -22.63 -28.58
CA THR A 41 33.54 -23.73 -29.21
C THR A 41 32.19 -23.32 -29.83
N MET A 42 31.69 -22.11 -29.58
CA MET A 42 30.50 -21.58 -30.29
C MET A 42 30.95 -20.78 -31.51
N GLY A 43 30.50 -21.20 -32.70
CA GLY A 43 30.99 -20.76 -34.01
C GLY A 43 30.98 -19.25 -34.26
N VAL A 44 31.55 -18.89 -35.42
CA VAL A 44 32.08 -17.58 -35.86
C VAL A 44 31.10 -16.39 -35.81
N VAL A 45 29.83 -16.58 -35.47
CA VAL A 45 28.85 -15.49 -35.27
C VAL A 45 28.20 -15.62 -33.91
N ASN A 46 28.84 -15.01 -32.89
CA ASN A 46 28.27 -14.91 -31.56
C ASN A 46 27.90 -13.44 -31.29
N ASN A 47 26.65 -13.05 -31.53
CA ASN A 47 26.12 -11.69 -31.29
C ASN A 47 25.92 -11.37 -29.79
N MET A 48 26.48 -12.17 -28.88
CA MET A 48 26.42 -11.88 -27.44
C MET A 48 27.29 -10.67 -27.14
N ARG A 49 26.70 -9.66 -26.48
CA ARG A 49 27.43 -8.49 -26.02
C ARG A 49 28.49 -8.93 -25.01
N GLU A 50 29.75 -8.65 -25.33
CA GLU A 50 30.92 -9.13 -24.59
C GLU A 50 31.19 -8.28 -23.35
N ASN A 51 30.85 -6.98 -23.41
CA ASN A 51 31.08 -6.03 -22.33
C ASN A 51 29.81 -5.27 -21.98
N TYR A 52 29.47 -5.28 -20.70
CA TYR A 52 28.37 -4.53 -20.12
C TYR A 52 28.91 -3.50 -19.14
N THR A 53 28.35 -2.30 -19.17
CA THR A 53 28.59 -1.28 -18.15
C THR A 53 27.23 -0.86 -17.60
N PHE A 54 27.07 -1.04 -16.30
CA PHE A 54 25.87 -0.67 -15.56
C PHE A 54 26.16 0.51 -14.64
N LYS A 55 25.17 1.39 -14.45
CA LYS A 55 25.28 2.56 -13.55
C LYS A 55 24.06 2.60 -12.63
N PHE A 56 24.29 2.90 -11.35
CA PHE A 56 23.27 2.88 -10.30
C PHE A 56 23.38 4.09 -9.38
N ASP A 57 22.40 4.29 -8.50
CA ASP A 57 22.42 5.41 -7.54
C ASP A 57 23.48 5.21 -6.46
N ALA A 58 23.72 3.95 -6.07
CA ALA A 58 24.77 3.54 -5.14
C ALA A 58 25.27 2.13 -5.46
N ILE A 59 26.55 1.88 -5.14
CA ILE A 59 27.15 0.53 -5.23
C ILE A 59 27.92 0.27 -3.95
N MET A 60 27.59 -0.84 -3.31
CA MET A 60 28.08 -1.26 -2.01
C MET A 60 28.82 -2.58 -2.18
N HIS A 61 30.14 -2.51 -2.31
CA HIS A 61 31.01 -3.67 -2.43
C HIS A 61 31.50 -4.10 -1.05
N ASN A 62 31.13 -5.31 -0.60
CA ASN A 62 31.53 -5.86 0.71
C ASN A 62 31.17 -4.94 1.90
N SER A 63 30.11 -4.13 1.75
CA SER A 63 29.73 -3.12 2.73
C SER A 63 29.02 -3.72 3.95
N SER A 64 29.21 -3.06 5.09
CA SER A 64 28.57 -3.41 6.35
C SER A 64 27.05 -3.23 6.30
N GLN A 65 26.33 -3.88 7.21
CA GLN A 65 24.88 -3.71 7.36
C GLN A 65 24.50 -2.25 7.66
N ASP A 66 25.34 -1.57 8.43
CA ASP A 66 25.13 -0.17 8.81
C ASP A 66 25.19 0.76 7.60
N THR A 67 26.22 0.60 6.77
CA THR A 67 26.38 1.36 5.52
C THR A 67 25.19 1.13 4.59
N VAL A 68 24.75 -0.13 4.43
CA VAL A 68 23.62 -0.47 3.56
C VAL A 68 22.32 0.16 4.06
N TYR A 69 22.09 0.10 5.37
CA TYR A 69 20.92 0.70 5.99
C TYR A 69 20.88 2.22 5.83
N ASN A 70 21.98 2.90 6.15
CA ASN A 70 22.07 4.36 6.06
C ASN A 70 21.90 4.84 4.61
N GLU A 71 22.49 4.14 3.64
CA GLU A 71 22.42 4.52 2.23
C GLU A 71 21.03 4.24 1.61
N CYS A 72 20.36 3.16 2.00
CA CYS A 72 19.18 2.67 1.28
C CYS A 72 17.84 2.83 2.01
N VAL A 73 17.84 2.88 3.35
CA VAL A 73 16.63 2.66 4.15
C VAL A 73 16.31 3.83 5.09
N SER A 74 17.32 4.45 5.72
CA SER A 74 17.09 5.51 6.73
C SER A 74 16.25 6.66 6.20
N GLU A 75 16.52 7.16 4.99
CA GLU A 75 15.70 8.23 4.39
C GLU A 75 14.23 7.79 4.20
N ILE A 76 13.99 6.54 3.81
CA ILE A 76 12.63 6.02 3.66
C ILE A 76 11.93 5.96 5.02
N VAL A 77 12.62 5.51 6.07
CA VAL A 77 12.07 5.48 7.43
C VAL A 77 11.66 6.87 7.90
N GLN A 78 12.50 7.88 7.70
CA GLN A 78 12.18 9.27 8.06
C GLN A 78 10.97 9.81 7.28
N ASN A 79 10.87 9.46 6.00
CA ASN A 79 9.71 9.79 5.17
C ASN A 79 8.42 9.10 5.67
N VAL A 80 8.53 7.85 6.12
CA VAL A 80 7.41 7.10 6.69
C VAL A 80 6.95 7.72 8.00
N VAL A 81 7.84 8.04 8.92
CA VAL A 81 7.46 8.74 10.17
C VAL A 81 6.87 10.13 9.89
N SER A 82 7.11 10.69 8.70
CA SER A 82 6.53 11.95 8.24
C SER A 82 5.23 11.79 7.44
N GLY A 83 4.70 10.57 7.28
CA GLY A 83 3.39 10.28 6.68
C GLY A 83 3.40 9.87 5.20
N TYR A 84 4.56 9.63 4.59
CA TYR A 84 4.67 9.08 3.24
C TYR A 84 4.74 7.54 3.27
N ASN A 85 4.23 6.86 2.25
CA ASN A 85 4.49 5.44 2.12
C ASN A 85 5.92 5.19 1.66
N GLY A 86 6.53 4.13 2.18
CA GLY A 86 7.89 3.70 1.86
C GLY A 86 7.93 2.23 1.47
N SER A 87 8.83 1.86 0.57
CA SER A 87 9.08 0.45 0.24
C SER A 87 10.55 0.20 -0.07
N VAL A 88 11.10 -0.86 0.52
CA VAL A 88 12.46 -1.34 0.23
C VAL A 88 12.35 -2.76 -0.28
N LEU A 89 12.79 -2.98 -1.52
CA LEU A 89 12.75 -4.29 -2.17
C LEU A 89 14.16 -4.84 -2.29
N VAL A 90 14.37 -6.07 -1.86
CA VAL A 90 15.65 -6.77 -2.03
C VAL A 90 15.48 -7.85 -3.08
N TYR A 91 16.32 -7.82 -4.12
CA TYR A 91 16.21 -8.68 -5.30
C TYR A 91 17.56 -9.25 -5.70
N GLY A 92 17.57 -10.48 -6.23
CA GLY A 92 18.74 -11.15 -6.75
C GLY A 92 18.64 -12.67 -6.64
N GLN A 93 19.64 -13.37 -7.14
CA GLN A 93 19.66 -14.84 -7.08
C GLN A 93 19.72 -15.36 -5.63
N THR A 94 19.36 -16.62 -5.43
CA THR A 94 19.58 -17.35 -4.19
C THR A 94 21.06 -17.37 -3.83
N GLY A 95 21.36 -17.14 -2.55
CA GLY A 95 22.74 -17.04 -2.05
C GLY A 95 23.42 -15.70 -2.27
N ALA A 96 22.83 -14.73 -3.00
CA ALA A 96 23.40 -13.39 -3.18
C ALA A 96 23.31 -12.49 -1.91
N GLY A 97 22.60 -12.95 -0.88
CA GLY A 97 22.51 -12.25 0.42
C GLY A 97 21.27 -11.38 0.60
N LYS A 98 20.14 -11.75 -0.02
CA LYS A 98 18.86 -11.01 0.11
C LYS A 98 18.36 -10.98 1.57
N THR A 99 18.10 -12.15 2.14
CA THR A 99 17.70 -12.32 3.55
C THR A 99 18.75 -11.80 4.53
N TYR A 100 20.04 -11.95 4.22
CA TYR A 100 21.10 -11.32 5.02
C TYR A 100 21.01 -9.80 4.98
N THR A 101 20.62 -9.19 3.86
CA THR A 101 20.41 -7.74 3.78
C THR A 101 19.18 -7.32 4.59
N MET A 102 18.09 -8.09 4.50
CA MET A 102 16.83 -7.72 5.10
C MET A 102 16.74 -8.05 6.60
N SER A 103 16.90 -9.31 6.98
CA SER A 103 16.83 -9.79 8.38
C SER A 103 18.20 -9.67 9.07
N GLY A 104 19.28 -10.00 8.36
CA GLY A 104 20.63 -10.06 8.94
C GLY A 104 21.06 -11.44 9.41
N GLY A 105 22.23 -11.48 10.05
CA GLY A 105 22.77 -12.70 10.66
C GLY A 105 22.29 -12.90 12.09
N GLN A 106 22.02 -14.16 12.45
CA GLN A 106 21.68 -14.58 13.81
C GLN A 106 22.94 -14.50 14.70
N GLY A 107 22.91 -13.71 15.79
CA GLY A 107 23.93 -13.77 16.85
C GLY A 107 24.75 -12.51 17.14
N ASN A 108 24.66 -11.43 16.35
CA ASN A 108 25.34 -10.16 16.70
C ASN A 108 24.56 -8.92 16.25
N TYR A 109 24.55 -7.86 17.07
CA TYR A 109 23.93 -6.57 16.75
C TYR A 109 24.52 -5.97 15.46
N LYS A 110 25.84 -6.12 15.23
CA LYS A 110 26.50 -5.61 14.01
C LYS A 110 25.96 -6.24 12.73
N THR A 111 25.46 -7.47 12.79
CA THR A 111 24.97 -8.22 11.63
C THR A 111 23.47 -8.08 11.39
N ARG A 112 22.74 -7.34 12.25
CA ARG A 112 21.32 -7.03 12.06
C ARG A 112 21.10 -6.32 10.73
N GLY A 113 20.12 -6.80 9.96
CA GLY A 113 19.77 -6.29 8.64
C GLY A 113 18.89 -5.05 8.69
N CYS A 114 18.26 -4.73 7.56
CA CYS A 114 17.41 -3.56 7.40
C CYS A 114 16.18 -3.55 8.30
N ILE A 115 15.49 -4.68 8.47
CA ILE A 115 14.26 -4.76 9.28
C ILE A 115 14.48 -4.34 10.74
N PRO A 116 15.35 -5.02 11.51
CA PRO A 116 15.53 -4.67 12.92
C PRO A 116 16.07 -3.25 13.13
N ARG A 117 16.86 -2.73 12.18
CA ARG A 117 17.34 -1.34 12.20
C ARG A 117 16.22 -0.34 11.91
N ALA A 118 15.32 -0.65 10.97
CA ALA A 118 14.15 0.17 10.66
C ALA A 118 13.20 0.27 11.85
N ILE A 119 12.96 -0.85 12.55
CA ILE A 119 12.16 -0.85 13.79
C ILE A 119 12.78 0.10 14.81
N GLN A 120 14.07 -0.05 15.09
CA GLN A 120 14.79 0.81 16.04
C GLN A 120 14.75 2.30 15.65
N GLU A 121 15.01 2.64 14.38
CA GLU A 121 14.98 4.03 13.92
C GLU A 121 13.57 4.61 13.99
N ILE A 122 12.51 3.86 13.64
CA ILE A 122 11.12 4.34 13.76
C ILE A 122 10.81 4.76 15.19
N PHE A 123 11.09 3.92 16.18
CA PHE A 123 10.82 4.26 17.58
C PHE A 123 11.69 5.42 18.08
N THR A 124 12.93 5.52 17.59
CA THR A 124 13.81 6.67 17.86
C THR A 124 13.24 7.97 17.28
N GLU A 125 12.75 7.95 16.03
CA GLU A 125 12.17 9.12 15.37
C GLU A 125 10.83 9.55 15.97
N VAL A 126 10.01 8.59 16.43
CA VAL A 126 8.77 8.84 17.17
C VAL A 126 9.05 9.59 18.47
N GLN A 127 10.08 9.19 19.23
CA GLN A 127 10.45 9.85 20.49
C GLN A 127 10.92 11.30 20.30
N LYS A 128 11.50 11.63 19.14
CA LYS A 128 11.92 13.00 18.78
C LYS A 128 10.74 13.95 18.50
N LYS A 129 9.51 13.45 18.40
CA LYS A 129 8.30 14.22 18.04
C LYS A 129 7.22 14.16 19.14
N PRO A 130 7.47 14.67 20.37
CA PRO A 130 6.53 14.58 21.50
C PRO A 130 5.20 15.30 21.28
N GLN A 131 5.14 16.25 20.34
CA GLN A 131 3.94 16.97 19.91
C GLN A 131 2.98 16.11 19.07
N GLN A 132 3.38 14.89 18.69
CA GLN A 132 2.55 13.94 17.95
C GLN A 132 2.34 12.67 18.79
N ALA A 133 1.13 12.12 18.75
CA ALA A 133 0.84 10.79 19.25
C ALA A 133 1.00 9.79 18.10
N PHE A 134 1.84 8.78 18.29
CA PHE A 134 2.09 7.74 17.29
C PHE A 134 1.46 6.41 17.69
N HIS A 135 1.03 5.66 16.70
CA HIS A 135 0.56 4.29 16.83
C HIS A 135 1.24 3.42 15.77
N VAL A 136 2.02 2.44 16.22
CA VAL A 136 2.82 1.56 15.36
C VAL A 136 2.22 0.16 15.39
N ARG A 137 2.05 -0.43 14.20
CA ARG A 137 1.56 -1.81 14.04
C ARG A 137 2.39 -2.55 12.99
N LEU A 138 2.49 -3.86 13.11
CA LEU A 138 3.22 -4.72 12.17
C LEU A 138 2.27 -5.75 11.55
N SER A 139 2.50 -6.05 10.29
CA SER A 139 1.92 -7.22 9.61
C SER A 139 3.02 -7.93 8.83
N TYR A 140 3.02 -9.26 8.82
CA TYR A 140 4.06 -10.02 8.14
C TYR A 140 3.44 -11.08 7.22
N LEU A 141 3.61 -10.87 5.91
CA LEU A 141 3.02 -11.69 4.86
C LEU A 141 4.09 -12.52 4.15
N GLU A 142 3.82 -13.80 3.94
CA GLU A 142 4.57 -14.65 3.04
C GLU A 142 3.72 -14.99 1.80
N ILE A 143 4.35 -14.94 0.63
CA ILE A 143 3.75 -15.38 -0.64
C ILE A 143 4.55 -16.57 -1.14
N TYR A 144 3.94 -17.75 -1.09
CA TYR A 144 4.53 -19.00 -1.55
C TYR A 144 3.56 -19.70 -2.50
N ASN A 145 4.03 -20.08 -3.68
CA ASN A 145 3.24 -20.77 -4.69
C ASN A 145 1.90 -20.06 -5.06
N GLU A 146 1.92 -18.72 -5.19
CA GLU A 146 0.73 -17.86 -5.42
C GLU A 146 -0.34 -17.91 -4.31
N THR A 147 0.01 -18.47 -3.16
CA THR A 147 -0.80 -18.51 -1.94
C THR A 147 -0.25 -17.52 -0.92
N LEU A 148 -1.15 -16.88 -0.16
CA LEU A 148 -0.82 -15.92 0.89
C LEU A 148 -0.81 -16.62 2.25
N TYR A 149 0.18 -16.32 3.08
CA TYR A 149 0.31 -16.83 4.45
C TYR A 149 0.57 -15.68 5.42
N ASP A 150 -0.17 -15.63 6.51
CA ASP A 150 0.02 -14.66 7.58
C ASP A 150 0.99 -15.20 8.63
N LEU A 151 2.19 -14.62 8.70
CA LEU A 151 3.24 -15.06 9.62
C LEU A 151 3.02 -14.57 11.06
N LEU A 152 2.05 -13.69 11.31
CA LEU A 152 1.67 -13.21 12.65
C LEU A 152 0.27 -13.72 13.07
N ALA A 153 -0.28 -14.69 12.36
CA ALA A 153 -1.56 -15.29 12.67
C ALA A 153 -1.57 -15.91 14.09
N PRO A 154 -2.59 -15.61 14.92
CA PRO A 154 -2.74 -16.26 16.22
C PRO A 154 -2.91 -17.77 16.04
N GLY A 155 -1.99 -18.57 16.60
CA GLY A 155 -2.00 -20.04 16.46
C GLY A 155 -1.07 -20.58 15.37
N GLY A 156 -0.32 -19.71 14.69
CA GLY A 156 0.69 -20.10 13.70
C GLY A 156 0.14 -20.24 12.28
N VAL A 157 1.02 -20.64 11.35
CA VAL A 157 0.70 -20.75 9.92
C VAL A 157 0.11 -22.13 9.64
N THR A 158 -1.17 -22.19 9.25
CA THR A 158 -1.78 -23.43 8.74
C THR A 158 -2.23 -23.26 7.28
N PRO A 159 -2.27 -24.34 6.47
CA PRO A 159 -2.70 -24.27 5.07
C PRO A 159 -4.12 -23.74 4.87
N GLU A 160 -5.03 -24.02 5.81
CA GLU A 160 -6.45 -23.68 5.75
C GLU A 160 -6.68 -22.17 5.89
N MET A 161 -5.82 -21.48 6.66
CA MET A 161 -5.90 -20.02 6.88
C MET A 161 -5.53 -19.20 5.64
N ALA A 162 -4.91 -19.82 4.64
CA ALA A 162 -4.53 -19.13 3.41
C ALA A 162 -5.74 -18.69 2.56
N GLU A 163 -6.89 -19.36 2.68
CA GLU A 163 -8.09 -19.05 1.91
C GLU A 163 -8.80 -17.77 2.39
N GLU A 164 -8.47 -17.29 3.60
CA GLU A 164 -9.08 -16.10 4.20
C GLU A 164 -8.43 -14.78 3.72
N LEU A 165 -7.25 -14.87 3.11
CA LEU A 165 -6.45 -13.70 2.72
C LEU A 165 -6.77 -13.25 1.30
N LEU A 166 -7.28 -12.01 1.17
CA LEU A 166 -7.68 -11.42 -0.12
C LEU A 166 -7.01 -10.07 -0.36
N ILE A 167 -6.42 -9.89 -1.54
CA ILE A 167 -5.83 -8.61 -1.95
C ILE A 167 -6.94 -7.70 -2.47
N ILE A 168 -7.09 -6.51 -1.87
CA ILE A 168 -8.13 -5.53 -2.19
C ILE A 168 -7.48 -4.21 -2.62
N ASP A 169 -7.98 -3.66 -3.72
CA ASP A 169 -7.70 -2.29 -4.15
C ASP A 169 -8.55 -1.30 -3.31
N ASP A 170 -7.91 -0.34 -2.64
CA ASP A 170 -8.55 0.78 -1.96
C ASP A 170 -9.15 1.75 -3.00
N PRO A 171 -10.34 2.33 -2.76
CA PRO A 171 -10.89 3.43 -3.56
C PRO A 171 -9.90 4.58 -3.86
N LYS A 172 -8.94 4.84 -2.96
CA LYS A 172 -7.88 5.84 -3.13
C LYS A 172 -6.67 5.35 -3.96
N GLY A 173 -6.77 4.15 -4.55
CA GLY A 173 -5.78 3.57 -5.46
C GLY A 173 -4.71 2.69 -4.80
N GLY A 174 -4.68 2.62 -3.45
CA GLY A 174 -3.74 1.79 -2.70
C GLY A 174 -4.11 0.30 -2.70
N VAL A 175 -3.22 -0.57 -2.20
CA VAL A 175 -3.48 -2.01 -2.03
C VAL A 175 -3.31 -2.44 -0.56
N HIS A 176 -4.21 -3.30 -0.09
CA HIS A 176 -4.12 -3.97 1.22
C HIS A 176 -4.60 -5.43 1.14
N VAL A 177 -4.22 -6.24 2.13
CA VAL A 177 -4.64 -7.65 2.24
C VAL A 177 -5.68 -7.76 3.35
N LYS A 178 -6.93 -8.04 2.99
CA LYS A 178 -8.00 -8.34 3.94
C LYS A 178 -7.73 -9.69 4.59
N GLY A 179 -7.97 -9.77 5.91
CA GLY A 179 -7.72 -10.96 6.72
C GLY A 179 -6.30 -11.04 7.29
N LEU A 180 -5.36 -10.22 6.81
CA LEU A 180 -3.99 -10.20 7.33
C LEU A 180 -3.97 -9.59 8.74
N THR A 181 -3.32 -10.27 9.68
CA THR A 181 -3.14 -9.78 11.05
C THR A 181 -2.29 -8.52 11.06
N VAL A 182 -2.78 -7.49 11.76
CA VAL A 182 -2.07 -6.21 11.97
C VAL A 182 -1.91 -6.01 13.47
N ALA A 183 -0.80 -6.51 14.01
CA ALA A 183 -0.51 -6.54 15.43
C ALA A 183 0.05 -5.20 15.93
N THR A 184 -0.43 -4.72 17.08
CA THR A 184 0.06 -3.48 17.71
C THR A 184 1.40 -3.70 18.40
N ALA A 185 2.31 -2.74 18.25
CA ALA A 185 3.57 -2.69 18.98
C ALA A 185 3.68 -1.34 19.71
N ASN A 186 3.68 -1.38 21.04
CA ASN A 186 3.76 -0.18 21.88
C ASN A 186 5.20 0.22 22.20
N SER A 187 6.17 -0.66 21.94
CA SER A 187 7.59 -0.43 22.17
C SER A 187 8.45 -1.06 21.05
N GLU A 188 9.71 -0.64 20.97
CA GLU A 188 10.71 -1.26 20.08
C GLU A 188 10.83 -2.76 20.36
N GLU A 189 10.82 -3.16 21.63
CA GLU A 189 10.93 -4.55 22.07
C GLU A 189 9.74 -5.38 21.57
N GLU A 190 8.49 -4.89 21.72
CA GLU A 190 7.30 -5.56 21.21
C GLU A 190 7.35 -5.72 19.69
N ALA A 191 7.77 -4.68 18.96
CA ALA A 191 7.90 -4.75 17.50
C ALA A 191 8.99 -5.75 17.06
N MET A 192 10.11 -5.80 17.78
CA MET A 192 11.18 -6.77 17.53
C MET A 192 10.71 -8.19 17.83
N ASN A 193 9.94 -8.40 18.90
CA ASN A 193 9.38 -9.70 19.24
C ASN A 193 8.42 -10.20 18.16
N LEU A 194 7.53 -9.35 17.65
CA LEU A 194 6.65 -9.68 16.52
C LEU A 194 7.45 -10.08 15.27
N PHE A 195 8.53 -9.36 14.97
CA PHE A 195 9.41 -9.72 13.85
C PHE A 195 10.05 -11.10 14.04
N PHE A 196 10.62 -11.39 15.21
CA PHE A 196 11.25 -12.69 15.48
C PHE A 196 10.25 -13.84 15.56
N GLU A 197 9.05 -13.58 16.08
CA GLU A 197 7.93 -14.52 16.05
C GLU A 197 7.60 -14.90 14.60
N GLY A 198 7.45 -13.91 13.71
CA GLY A 198 7.20 -14.18 12.30
C GLY A 198 8.34 -14.91 11.59
N GLU A 199 9.61 -14.60 11.89
CA GLU A 199 10.75 -15.38 11.37
C GLU A 199 10.72 -16.84 11.87
N THR A 200 10.30 -17.06 13.11
CA THR A 200 10.15 -18.41 13.70
C THR A 200 9.01 -19.16 13.02
N ASN A 201 7.87 -18.50 12.83
CA ASN A 201 6.72 -19.07 12.12
C ASN A 201 7.06 -19.41 10.68
N ARG A 202 7.85 -18.57 9.98
CA ARG A 202 8.37 -18.88 8.65
C ARG A 202 9.25 -20.12 8.66
N ALA A 203 10.20 -20.22 9.60
CA ALA A 203 11.07 -21.40 9.70
C ALA A 203 10.28 -22.70 9.95
N ILE A 204 9.22 -22.64 10.77
CA ILE A 204 8.32 -23.78 11.01
C ILE A 204 7.53 -24.11 9.74
N ALA A 205 7.00 -23.11 9.04
CA ALA A 205 6.25 -23.28 7.80
C ALA A 205 7.12 -23.88 6.68
N GLU A 206 8.39 -23.49 6.56
CA GLU A 206 9.37 -24.10 5.64
C GLU A 206 9.45 -25.63 5.83
N HIS A 207 9.51 -26.09 7.08
CA HIS A 207 9.53 -27.52 7.41
C HIS A 207 8.19 -28.22 7.13
N GLN A 208 7.06 -27.60 7.45
CA GLN A 208 5.74 -28.23 7.28
C GLN A 208 5.25 -28.25 5.83
N LEU A 209 5.53 -27.19 5.08
CA LEU A 209 5.06 -27.00 3.69
C LEU A 209 6.09 -27.49 2.66
N ASN A 210 7.23 -28.02 3.10
CA ASN A 210 8.42 -28.25 2.27
C ASN A 210 8.82 -27.01 1.45
N ALA A 211 8.52 -25.82 1.98
CA ALA A 211 8.88 -24.56 1.36
C ALA A 211 10.37 -24.29 1.64
N SER A 212 11.04 -23.64 0.70
CA SER A 212 12.37 -23.09 0.93
C SER A 212 12.25 -21.57 1.00
N SER A 213 12.92 -20.92 1.96
CA SER A 213 13.07 -19.46 1.98
C SER A 213 13.61 -18.86 0.68
N SER A 214 14.32 -19.64 -0.14
CA SER A 214 14.76 -19.21 -1.48
C SER A 214 13.61 -19.06 -2.50
N ARG A 215 12.42 -19.54 -2.15
CA ARG A 215 11.29 -19.82 -3.03
C ARG A 215 9.99 -19.15 -2.58
N SER A 216 10.00 -18.41 -1.49
CA SER A 216 8.88 -17.57 -1.05
C SER A 216 9.29 -16.10 -1.03
N HIS A 217 8.30 -15.21 -1.10
CA HIS A 217 8.50 -13.77 -0.94
C HIS A 217 7.98 -13.35 0.42
N CYS A 218 8.77 -12.62 1.17
CA CYS A 218 8.41 -12.12 2.50
C CYS A 218 8.20 -10.61 2.46
N ILE A 219 7.11 -10.13 3.04
CA ILE A 219 6.75 -8.71 3.10
C ILE A 219 6.40 -8.37 4.54
N LEU A 220 7.36 -7.80 5.27
CA LEU A 220 7.08 -7.17 6.56
C LEU A 220 6.61 -5.74 6.32
N THR A 221 5.45 -5.38 6.85
CA THR A 221 4.91 -4.03 6.77
C THR A 221 4.82 -3.40 8.14
N ILE A 222 5.46 -2.25 8.33
CA ILE A 222 5.32 -1.43 9.52
C ILE A 222 4.36 -0.28 9.21
N HIS A 223 3.20 -0.28 9.86
CA HIS A 223 2.17 0.74 9.75
C HIS A 223 2.41 1.78 10.83
N VAL A 224 2.52 3.04 10.43
CA VAL A 224 2.73 4.18 11.32
C VAL A 224 1.57 5.15 11.15
N GLU A 225 0.84 5.39 12.22
CA GLU A 225 -0.17 6.44 12.28
C GLU A 225 0.27 7.52 13.27
N SER A 226 0.09 8.79 12.92
CA SER A 226 0.43 9.91 13.79
C SER A 226 -0.70 10.94 13.84
N ARG A 227 -0.98 11.45 15.04
CA ARG A 227 -1.97 12.51 15.29
C ARG A 227 -1.29 13.68 16.00
N SER A 228 -1.62 14.91 15.61
CA SER A 228 -1.14 16.09 16.34
C SER A 228 -1.74 16.11 17.75
N ARG A 229 -0.94 16.43 18.76
CA ARG A 229 -1.40 16.68 20.14
C ARG A 229 -1.68 18.15 20.41
N VAL A 230 -1.13 19.04 19.57
CA VAL A 230 -1.12 20.50 19.81
C VAL A 230 -2.11 21.22 18.91
N GLU A 231 -2.29 20.74 17.69
CA GLU A 231 -3.30 21.28 16.78
C GLU A 231 -4.61 20.52 16.98
N SER A 232 -5.72 21.25 17.10
CA SER A 232 -7.08 20.68 17.00
C SER A 232 -7.43 20.18 15.59
N ALA A 233 -6.44 20.07 14.71
CA ALA A 233 -6.60 19.59 13.36
C ALA A 233 -6.77 18.07 13.39
N ASP A 234 -7.97 17.61 13.00
CA ASP A 234 -8.40 16.21 12.88
C ASP A 234 -7.67 15.40 11.78
N ARG A 235 -6.41 15.75 11.51
CA ARG A 235 -5.58 15.14 10.47
C ARG A 235 -4.78 14.00 11.08
N VAL A 236 -5.16 12.77 10.73
CA VAL A 236 -4.37 11.58 11.04
C VAL A 236 -3.47 11.30 9.84
N LEU A 237 -2.16 11.37 10.02
CA LEU A 237 -1.23 10.86 9.00
C LEU A 237 -1.15 9.35 9.15
N SER A 238 -1.19 8.62 8.04
CA SER A 238 -1.14 7.16 8.05
C SER A 238 -0.29 6.64 6.91
N SER A 239 0.83 6.01 7.24
CA SER A 239 1.83 5.55 6.29
C SER A 239 2.22 4.10 6.55
N LYS A 240 2.74 3.44 5.51
CA LYS A 240 3.29 2.10 5.60
C LYS A 240 4.73 2.05 5.09
N LEU A 241 5.58 1.30 5.78
CA LEU A 241 6.90 0.87 5.33
C LEU A 241 6.84 -0.60 4.95
N ASN A 242 6.98 -0.92 3.66
CA ASN A 242 7.10 -2.30 3.20
C ASN A 242 8.58 -2.69 3.11
N LEU A 243 8.99 -3.76 3.78
CA LEU A 243 10.33 -4.34 3.73
C LEU A 243 10.19 -5.72 3.08
N VAL A 244 10.59 -5.80 1.82
CA VAL A 244 10.32 -6.94 0.92
C VAL A 244 11.59 -7.74 0.64
N ASP A 245 11.62 -9.00 1.07
CA ASP A 245 12.62 -10.00 0.68
C ASP A 245 12.02 -10.92 -0.40
N LEU A 246 12.48 -10.76 -1.64
CA LEU A 246 11.96 -11.54 -2.77
C LEU A 246 12.61 -12.92 -2.84
N ALA A 247 11.95 -13.87 -3.51
CA ALA A 247 12.52 -15.16 -3.85
C ALA A 247 13.75 -15.03 -4.79
N GLY A 248 14.48 -16.13 -4.97
CA GLY A 248 15.58 -16.25 -5.93
C GLY A 248 15.17 -15.92 -7.37
N SER A 249 15.95 -15.06 -8.04
CA SER A 249 15.71 -14.68 -9.44
C SER A 249 16.29 -15.66 -10.47
N GLU A 250 16.96 -16.72 -10.04
CA GLU A 250 17.63 -17.66 -10.93
C GLU A 250 16.67 -18.44 -11.83
N ARG A 251 17.16 -18.85 -13.01
CA ARG A 251 16.35 -19.61 -13.97
C ARG A 251 16.22 -21.07 -13.56
N VAL A 252 14.99 -21.59 -13.62
CA VAL A 252 14.66 -23.01 -13.40
C VAL A 252 15.53 -23.96 -14.24
N SER A 253 15.95 -23.55 -15.44
CA SER A 253 16.77 -24.39 -16.33
C SER A 253 18.13 -24.80 -15.75
N LYS A 254 18.66 -24.10 -14.75
CA LYS A 254 19.90 -24.48 -14.04
C LYS A 254 19.64 -25.37 -12.83
N THR A 255 18.41 -25.38 -12.31
CA THR A 255 17.99 -26.28 -11.24
C THR A 255 17.68 -27.63 -11.87
N HIS A 256 18.46 -28.68 -11.60
CA HIS A 256 18.22 -30.05 -12.11
C HIS A 256 17.00 -30.70 -11.42
N SER A 257 15.91 -29.94 -11.29
CA SER A 257 14.73 -30.26 -10.51
C SER A 257 13.73 -31.06 -11.34
N THR A 258 13.25 -32.17 -10.81
CA THR A 258 12.25 -33.04 -11.46
C THR A 258 10.95 -33.08 -10.65
N GLY A 259 9.83 -33.40 -11.31
CA GLY A 259 8.54 -33.65 -10.64
C GLY A 259 7.91 -32.40 -9.98
N ALA A 260 7.50 -32.53 -8.70
CA ALA A 260 6.82 -31.46 -7.96
C ALA A 260 7.70 -30.21 -7.78
N ILE A 261 9.02 -30.39 -7.62
CA ILE A 261 10.00 -29.31 -7.47
C ILE A 261 10.07 -28.45 -8.75
N LEU A 262 9.90 -29.05 -9.92
CA LEU A 262 9.83 -28.31 -11.19
C LEU A 262 8.56 -27.45 -11.27
N ARG A 263 7.41 -27.97 -10.84
CA ARG A 263 6.15 -27.20 -10.77
C ARG A 263 6.28 -26.01 -9.83
N GLU A 264 6.86 -26.21 -8.66
CA GLU A 264 7.13 -25.15 -7.70
C GLU A 264 8.07 -24.07 -8.26
N ALA A 265 9.20 -24.47 -8.86
CA ALA A 265 10.13 -23.56 -9.53
C ALA A 265 9.46 -22.74 -10.66
N MET A 266 8.51 -23.33 -11.40
CA MET A 266 7.73 -22.59 -12.40
C MET A 266 6.86 -21.49 -11.77
N TYR A 267 6.21 -21.73 -10.62
CA TYR A 267 5.37 -20.72 -9.96
C TYR A 267 6.17 -19.58 -9.34
N ILE A 268 7.36 -19.87 -8.83
CA ILE A 268 8.26 -18.83 -8.29
C ILE A 268 8.73 -17.92 -9.41
N ASN A 269 9.21 -18.53 -10.50
CA ASN A 269 9.60 -17.78 -11.68
C ASN A 269 8.41 -17.10 -12.34
N LYS A 270 7.18 -17.61 -12.20
CA LYS A 270 5.96 -16.92 -12.63
C LYS A 270 5.80 -15.58 -11.91
N SER A 271 5.87 -15.55 -10.58
CA SER A 271 5.70 -14.31 -9.80
C SER A 271 6.75 -13.24 -10.15
N LEU A 272 8.03 -13.63 -10.28
CA LEU A 272 9.12 -12.74 -10.68
C LEU A 272 9.08 -12.36 -12.16
N SER A 273 8.64 -13.26 -13.05
CA SER A 273 8.45 -12.93 -14.47
C SER A 273 7.35 -11.89 -14.65
N PHE A 274 6.26 -11.98 -13.88
CA PHE A 274 5.22 -10.94 -13.90
C PHE A 274 5.71 -9.63 -13.29
N LEU A 275 6.58 -9.68 -12.27
CA LEU A 275 7.24 -8.49 -11.75
C LEU A 275 8.07 -7.82 -12.86
N GLU A 276 8.88 -8.58 -13.60
CA GLU A 276 9.63 -8.05 -14.73
C GLU A 276 8.73 -7.47 -15.84
N GLN A 277 7.62 -8.14 -16.15
CA GLN A 277 6.65 -7.64 -17.12
C GLN A 277 5.98 -6.34 -16.66
N CYS A 278 5.65 -6.21 -15.37
CA CYS A 278 5.10 -4.98 -14.81
C CYS A 278 6.11 -3.84 -14.90
N VAL A 279 7.39 -4.08 -14.56
CA VAL A 279 8.46 -3.09 -14.70
C VAL A 279 8.64 -2.66 -16.15
N ASN A 280 8.70 -3.60 -17.08
CA ASN A 280 8.80 -3.28 -18.50
C ASN A 280 7.59 -2.43 -18.97
N ALA A 281 6.37 -2.81 -18.59
CA ALA A 281 5.16 -2.06 -18.90
C ALA A 281 5.15 -0.65 -18.32
N LEU A 282 5.62 -0.46 -17.07
CA LEU A 282 5.73 0.86 -16.42
C LEU A 282 6.75 1.79 -17.08
N THR A 283 7.72 1.22 -17.80
CA THR A 283 8.75 2.00 -18.52
C THR A 283 8.40 2.28 -19.97
N ASP A 284 7.38 1.59 -20.51
CA ASP A 284 6.88 1.78 -21.87
C ASP A 284 5.85 2.92 -21.90
N ARG A 285 6.15 3.96 -22.69
CA ARG A 285 5.28 5.15 -22.78
C ARG A 285 4.00 4.90 -23.59
N GLY A 286 3.95 3.81 -24.36
CA GLY A 286 2.80 3.47 -25.21
C GLY A 286 1.78 2.55 -24.56
N ARG A 287 1.97 2.15 -23.30
CA ARG A 287 1.16 1.13 -22.65
C ARG A 287 0.39 1.70 -21.46
N ASP A 288 -0.93 1.77 -21.58
CA ASP A 288 -1.81 2.31 -20.54
C ASP A 288 -2.10 1.31 -19.40
N HIS A 289 -2.08 0.00 -19.71
CA HIS A 289 -2.42 -1.04 -18.74
C HIS A 289 -1.19 -1.84 -18.28
N VAL A 290 -0.93 -1.81 -16.97
CA VAL A 290 0.10 -2.60 -16.29
C VAL A 290 -0.54 -3.82 -15.60
N PRO A 291 -0.07 -5.05 -15.87
CA PRO A 291 -0.77 -6.27 -15.46
C PRO A 291 -0.50 -6.70 -14.00
N PHE A 292 -0.67 -5.80 -13.03
CA PHE A 292 -0.41 -6.07 -11.60
C PHE A 292 -1.26 -7.21 -11.02
N ARG A 293 -2.38 -7.57 -11.63
CA ARG A 293 -3.28 -8.63 -11.12
C ARG A 293 -2.85 -10.05 -11.56
N GLN A 294 -1.80 -10.19 -12.36
CA GLN A 294 -1.37 -11.50 -12.89
C GLN A 294 -0.61 -12.37 -11.87
N SER A 295 -0.05 -11.76 -10.83
CA SER A 295 0.50 -12.48 -9.67
C SER A 295 0.13 -11.78 -8.37
N LYS A 296 0.00 -12.55 -7.29
CA LYS A 296 -0.26 -11.99 -5.95
C LYS A 296 0.85 -11.01 -5.53
N LEU A 297 2.10 -11.35 -5.85
CA LEU A 297 3.25 -10.49 -5.58
C LEU A 297 3.11 -9.12 -6.25
N THR A 298 2.86 -9.08 -7.56
CA THR A 298 2.75 -7.80 -8.29
C THR A 298 1.53 -7.01 -7.86
N HIS A 299 0.46 -7.68 -7.44
CA HIS A 299 -0.73 -7.00 -6.94
C HIS A 299 -0.45 -6.33 -5.59
N VAL A 300 0.17 -7.03 -4.64
CA VAL A 300 0.59 -6.45 -3.34
C VAL A 300 1.59 -5.31 -3.53
N LEU A 301 2.54 -5.45 -4.47
CA LEU A 301 3.59 -4.45 -4.71
C LEU A 301 3.20 -3.33 -5.67
N LYS A 302 1.96 -3.27 -6.14
CA LYS A 302 1.47 -2.22 -7.06
C LYS A 302 1.84 -0.81 -6.61
N ASP A 303 1.64 -0.52 -5.33
CA ASP A 303 1.96 0.79 -4.74
C ASP A 303 3.45 1.10 -4.75
N ALA A 304 4.30 0.09 -4.52
CA ALA A 304 5.76 0.23 -4.50
C ALA A 304 6.35 0.40 -5.90
N LEU A 305 5.71 -0.16 -6.93
CA LEU A 305 6.26 -0.13 -8.28
C LEU A 305 5.82 1.12 -9.03
N GLY A 306 4.53 1.46 -9.05
CA GLY A 306 4.03 2.57 -9.88
C GLY A 306 3.01 3.46 -9.19
N GLY A 307 2.83 3.31 -7.87
CA GLY A 307 1.80 4.00 -7.11
C GLY A 307 2.35 5.00 -6.10
N ASN A 308 1.59 5.15 -5.01
CA ASN A 308 1.89 6.07 -3.93
C ASN A 308 2.89 5.46 -2.93
N SER A 309 4.18 5.48 -3.28
CA SER A 309 5.28 5.02 -2.42
C SER A 309 6.61 5.64 -2.81
N LYS A 310 7.45 5.97 -1.83
CA LYS A 310 8.89 6.19 -2.05
C LYS A 310 9.58 4.84 -2.02
N THR A 311 10.22 4.45 -3.12
CA THR A 311 10.72 3.08 -3.28
C THR A 311 12.22 3.03 -3.57
N THR A 312 12.91 2.17 -2.84
CA THR A 312 14.31 1.80 -3.06
C THR A 312 14.39 0.30 -3.38
N MET A 313 15.16 -0.07 -4.39
CA MET A 313 15.54 -1.46 -4.66
C MET A 313 17.01 -1.68 -4.30
N ILE A 314 17.30 -2.76 -3.58
CA ILE A 314 18.64 -3.26 -3.32
C ILE A 314 18.84 -4.52 -4.16
N ALA A 315 19.68 -4.43 -5.19
CA ALA A 315 20.04 -5.53 -6.07
C ALA A 315 21.26 -6.27 -5.50
N ASN A 316 21.03 -7.44 -4.94
CA ASN A 316 22.07 -8.33 -4.41
C ASN A 316 22.70 -9.15 -5.54
N ILE A 317 24.02 -9.04 -5.70
CA ILE A 317 24.79 -9.79 -6.70
C ILE A 317 25.83 -10.70 -6.06
N TRP A 318 26.20 -11.74 -6.80
CA TRP A 318 27.24 -12.68 -6.40
C TRP A 318 28.42 -12.60 -7.38
N GLY A 319 29.52 -12.01 -6.93
CA GLY A 319 30.66 -11.72 -7.80
C GLY A 319 31.61 -12.88 -8.11
N GLU A 320 31.09 -14.11 -8.23
CA GLU A 320 31.88 -15.27 -8.68
C GLU A 320 31.61 -15.58 -10.16
N SER A 321 32.61 -16.14 -10.84
CA SER A 321 32.56 -16.41 -12.28
C SER A 321 31.39 -17.32 -12.66
N ALA A 322 31.12 -18.34 -11.83
CA ALA A 322 30.01 -19.26 -12.04
C ALA A 322 28.62 -18.60 -11.97
N GLN A 323 28.52 -17.42 -11.37
CA GLN A 323 27.28 -16.69 -11.12
C GLN A 323 27.12 -15.46 -12.04
N LEU A 324 28.00 -15.29 -13.02
CA LEU A 324 28.06 -14.08 -13.84
C LEU A 324 26.77 -13.85 -14.64
N ASP A 325 26.18 -14.90 -15.22
CA ASP A 325 24.92 -14.78 -15.99
C ASP A 325 23.76 -14.24 -15.15
N GLU A 326 23.65 -14.73 -13.91
CA GLU A 326 22.60 -14.34 -12.97
C GLU A 326 22.86 -12.94 -12.40
N THR A 327 24.14 -12.60 -12.20
CA THR A 327 24.57 -11.23 -11.88
C THR A 327 24.21 -10.26 -13.00
N ILE A 328 24.50 -10.58 -14.26
CA ILE A 328 24.12 -9.74 -15.42
C ILE A 328 22.59 -9.59 -15.50
N SER A 329 21.84 -10.67 -15.28
CA SER A 329 20.38 -10.64 -15.27
C SER A 329 19.85 -9.72 -14.17
N THR A 330 20.40 -9.83 -12.96
CA THR A 330 20.08 -8.98 -11.81
C THR A 330 20.36 -7.50 -12.09
N LEU A 331 21.55 -7.18 -12.58
CA LEU A 331 21.96 -5.80 -12.91
C LEU A 331 21.10 -5.21 -14.04
N SER A 332 20.78 -6.02 -15.05
CA SER A 332 19.94 -5.61 -16.18
C SER A 332 18.51 -5.30 -15.74
N PHE A 333 17.93 -6.09 -14.84
CA PHE A 333 16.61 -5.83 -14.27
C PHE A 333 16.63 -4.58 -13.38
N ALA A 334 17.63 -4.46 -12.49
CA ALA A 334 17.82 -3.31 -11.62
C ALA A 334 17.91 -1.98 -12.42
N GLN A 335 18.60 -1.99 -13.57
CA GLN A 335 18.72 -0.80 -14.42
C GLN A 335 17.41 -0.43 -15.14
N ARG A 336 16.51 -1.39 -15.40
CA ARG A 336 15.14 -1.09 -15.85
C ARG A 336 14.33 -0.49 -14.72
N MET A 337 14.50 -1.01 -13.50
CA MET A 337 13.77 -0.54 -12.32
C MET A 337 14.03 0.94 -12.01
N MET A 338 15.25 1.44 -12.23
CA MET A 338 15.59 2.87 -12.11
C MET A 338 14.75 3.80 -12.99
N ARG A 339 14.13 3.29 -14.05
CA ARG A 339 13.31 4.10 -14.98
C ARG A 339 11.86 4.20 -14.55
N VAL A 340 11.44 3.35 -13.61
CA VAL A 340 10.09 3.34 -13.08
C VAL A 340 9.90 4.56 -12.19
N LYS A 341 8.75 5.22 -12.32
CA LYS A 341 8.39 6.41 -11.55
C LYS A 341 7.25 6.09 -10.59
N THR A 342 7.37 6.57 -9.36
CA THR A 342 6.32 6.52 -8.34
C THR A 342 5.83 7.93 -8.01
N ASP A 343 4.58 8.03 -7.56
CA ASP A 343 3.89 9.28 -7.26
C ASP A 343 3.56 9.35 -5.76
N ALA A 344 4.59 9.61 -4.95
CA ALA A 344 4.46 9.65 -3.49
C ALA A 344 3.68 10.88 -3.01
N SER A 345 2.76 10.68 -2.08
CA SER A 345 1.93 11.72 -1.50
C SER A 345 1.80 11.55 0.01
N LEU A 346 1.56 12.65 0.70
CA LEU A 346 1.31 12.62 2.14
C LEU A 346 -0.05 11.99 2.39
N ASN A 347 -0.07 10.92 3.18
CA ASN A 347 -1.27 10.14 3.41
C ASN A 347 -2.07 10.69 4.59
N ILE A 348 -3.10 11.48 4.28
CA ILE A 348 -3.98 12.07 5.29
C ILE A 348 -5.29 11.26 5.35
N LYS A 349 -5.53 10.60 6.48
CA LYS A 349 -6.84 10.06 6.85
C LYS A 349 -7.62 11.15 7.59
N GLN A 350 -8.78 11.49 7.05
CA GLN A 350 -9.80 12.23 7.80
C GLN A 350 -10.74 11.17 8.36
N GLU A 351 -10.87 11.08 9.68
CA GLU A 351 -11.80 10.14 10.29
C GLU A 351 -13.24 10.63 10.09
N PRO A 352 -14.10 9.88 9.37
CA PRO A 352 -15.47 10.31 9.10
C PRO A 352 -16.28 10.52 10.38
N ALA A 353 -16.01 9.74 11.43
CA ALA A 353 -16.68 9.86 12.72
C ALA A 353 -16.39 11.19 13.42
N ILE A 354 -15.14 11.66 13.34
CA ILE A 354 -14.76 12.96 13.91
C ILE A 354 -15.34 14.10 13.08
N MET A 355 -15.30 13.99 11.74
CA MET A 355 -15.93 14.95 10.84
C MET A 355 -17.44 15.04 11.07
N MET A 356 -18.13 13.91 11.25
CA MET A 356 -19.56 13.87 11.59
C MET A 356 -19.83 14.59 12.92
N LYS A 357 -19.05 14.30 13.97
CA LYS A 357 -19.22 14.96 15.27
C LYS A 357 -18.96 16.47 15.20
N LYS A 358 -18.01 16.90 14.37
CA LYS A 358 -17.73 18.32 14.11
C LYS A 358 -18.88 18.98 13.37
N TYR A 359 -19.37 18.37 12.29
CA TYR A 359 -20.55 18.85 11.56
C TYR A 359 -21.79 18.90 12.44
N GLU A 360 -22.00 17.93 13.34
CA GLU A 360 -23.09 17.96 14.31
C GLU A 360 -22.99 19.15 15.28
N MET A 361 -21.78 19.47 15.73
CA MET A 361 -21.54 20.61 16.61
C MET A 361 -21.77 21.94 15.88
N GLU A 362 -21.22 22.08 14.67
CA GLU A 362 -21.38 23.26 13.83
C GLU A 362 -22.86 23.48 13.44
N ILE A 363 -23.58 22.41 13.08
CA ILE A 363 -25.04 22.46 12.85
C ILE A 363 -25.78 22.93 14.11
N ARG A 364 -25.33 22.52 15.31
CA ARG A 364 -25.96 22.94 16.57
C ARG A 364 -25.73 24.43 16.83
N GLU A 365 -24.50 24.92 16.64
CA GLU A 365 -24.14 26.33 16.80
C GLU A 365 -24.89 27.22 15.81
N LEU A 366 -24.87 26.86 14.52
CA LEU A 366 -25.60 27.58 13.47
C LEU A 366 -27.11 27.62 13.75
N LYS A 367 -27.69 26.54 14.27
CA LYS A 367 -29.10 26.51 14.69
C LYS A 367 -29.38 27.43 15.88
N GLN A 368 -28.44 27.58 16.81
CA GLN A 368 -28.57 28.51 17.93
C GLN A 368 -28.45 29.97 17.47
N GLU A 369 -27.48 30.27 16.61
CA GLU A 369 -27.33 31.60 16.02
C GLU A 369 -28.57 32.01 15.21
N LEU A 370 -29.08 31.11 14.37
CA LEU A 370 -30.34 31.33 13.64
C LEU A 370 -31.51 31.58 14.59
N ALA A 371 -31.64 30.80 15.66
CA ALA A 371 -32.70 30.99 16.65
C ALA A 371 -32.60 32.34 17.38
N MET A 372 -31.37 32.79 17.66
CA MET A 372 -31.11 34.09 18.30
C MET A 372 -31.37 35.24 17.32
N HIS A 373 -30.94 35.11 16.08
CA HIS A 373 -31.22 36.07 15.01
C HIS A 373 -32.73 36.19 14.75
N ASP A 374 -33.46 35.07 14.68
CA ASP A 374 -34.91 35.06 14.52
C ASP A 374 -35.62 35.76 15.70
N ALA A 375 -35.21 35.46 16.94
CA ALA A 375 -35.75 36.11 18.13
C ALA A 375 -35.51 37.63 18.14
N LEU A 376 -34.31 38.09 17.77
CA LEU A 376 -33.97 39.51 17.66
C LEU A 376 -34.71 40.21 16.50
N SER A 377 -35.00 39.49 15.42
CA SER A 377 -35.72 39.98 14.25
C SER A 377 -37.25 39.93 14.42
N GLY A 378 -37.76 39.49 15.57
CA GLY A 378 -39.20 39.30 15.81
C GLY A 378 -39.82 38.18 14.96
N ARG A 379 -39.00 37.29 14.39
CA ARG A 379 -39.46 36.14 13.61
C ARG A 379 -39.72 34.95 14.54
N ASN A 380 -40.84 34.26 14.32
CA ASN A 380 -41.16 33.05 15.08
C ASN A 380 -40.11 31.96 14.83
N ARG A 381 -39.72 31.28 15.92
CA ARG A 381 -38.71 30.22 15.90
C ARG A 381 -39.11 29.12 14.90
N VAL A 382 -38.30 28.90 13.87
CA VAL A 382 -38.59 27.86 12.87
C VAL A 382 -38.37 26.47 13.49
N GLN A 383 -39.45 25.73 13.74
CA GLN A 383 -39.40 24.35 14.21
C GLN A 383 -39.20 23.40 13.01
N TYR A 384 -38.20 22.53 13.08
CA TYR A 384 -37.85 21.57 12.03
C TYR A 384 -38.36 20.14 12.27
N HIS A 385 -39.15 19.90 13.32
CA HIS A 385 -39.83 18.62 13.54
C HIS A 385 -40.92 18.38 12.49
N GLU A 386 -41.39 17.14 12.31
CA GLU A 386 -42.52 16.87 11.41
C GLU A 386 -43.79 17.63 11.86
N TYR A 387 -44.67 17.93 10.90
CA TYR A 387 -46.00 18.49 11.20
C TYR A 387 -46.77 17.48 12.05
N THR A 388 -47.32 17.96 13.18
CA THR A 388 -48.32 17.18 13.93
C THR A 388 -49.57 17.03 13.06
N ASP A 389 -50.39 16.02 13.33
CA ASP A 389 -51.58 15.76 12.52
C ASP A 389 -52.57 16.93 12.53
N GLU A 390 -52.64 17.67 13.64
CA GLU A 390 -53.40 18.92 13.75
C GLU A 390 -52.86 20.00 12.80
N GLN A 391 -51.54 20.21 12.77
CA GLN A 391 -50.93 21.20 11.87
C GLN A 391 -51.07 20.77 10.40
N LYS A 392 -50.98 19.46 10.08
CA LYS A 392 -51.26 18.95 8.73
C LYS A 392 -52.71 19.21 8.33
N HIS A 393 -53.64 19.04 9.27
CA HIS A 393 -55.06 19.31 9.04
C HIS A 393 -55.30 20.80 8.77
N GLU A 394 -54.69 21.70 9.54
CA GLU A 394 -54.77 23.15 9.30
C GLU A 394 -54.22 23.55 7.92
N VAL A 395 -53.06 23.02 7.52
CA VAL A 395 -52.48 23.25 6.19
C VAL A 395 -53.44 22.73 5.11
N ARG A 396 -54.05 21.55 5.29
CA ARG A 396 -55.06 21.02 4.37
C ARG A 396 -56.28 21.91 4.23
N GLN A 397 -56.80 22.45 5.33
CA GLN A 397 -57.93 23.39 5.30
C GLN A 397 -57.59 24.69 4.57
N LYS A 398 -56.39 25.24 4.79
CA LYS A 398 -55.92 26.45 4.10
C LYS A 398 -55.75 26.22 2.60
N VAL A 399 -55.18 25.08 2.21
CA VAL A 399 -55.02 24.72 0.79
C VAL A 399 -56.36 24.49 0.12
N LEU A 400 -57.33 23.83 0.77
CA LEU A 400 -58.69 23.67 0.22
C LEU A 400 -59.38 25.02 0.02
N LYS A 401 -59.33 25.91 1.01
CA LYS A 401 -59.85 27.28 0.87
C LYS A 401 -59.19 28.08 -0.24
N TYR A 402 -57.89 27.87 -0.47
CA TYR A 402 -57.16 28.49 -1.57
C TYR A 402 -57.61 27.94 -2.94
N ILE A 403 -57.92 26.65 -3.03
CA ILE A 403 -58.44 26.04 -4.26
C ILE A 403 -59.88 26.48 -4.55
N GLU A 404 -60.69 26.68 -3.50
CA GLU A 404 -62.12 27.01 -3.62
C GLU A 404 -62.42 28.50 -3.88
N ASN A 405 -61.54 29.42 -3.47
CA ASN A 405 -61.72 30.86 -3.67
C ASN A 405 -60.85 31.41 -4.82
N ASP A 406 -61.49 32.04 -5.80
CA ASP A 406 -60.86 32.59 -7.03
C ASP A 406 -60.29 34.02 -6.85
N GLU A 407 -60.39 34.60 -5.64
CA GLU A 407 -59.84 35.93 -5.32
C GLU A 407 -58.52 35.83 -4.55
N GLU A 408 -57.55 36.69 -4.93
CA GLU A 408 -56.12 36.73 -4.56
C GLU A 408 -55.76 36.60 -3.06
N ASN A 409 -55.92 35.41 -2.48
CA ASN A 409 -55.26 35.06 -1.23
C ASN A 409 -54.00 34.28 -1.55
N GLN A 410 -52.84 34.94 -1.61
CA GLN A 410 -51.57 34.23 -1.69
C GLN A 410 -51.41 33.30 -0.48
N LEU A 411 -51.18 32.00 -0.73
CA LEU A 411 -50.81 31.06 0.33
C LEU A 411 -49.51 31.54 0.97
N GLU A 412 -49.59 31.98 2.24
CA GLU A 412 -48.42 32.49 2.96
C GLU A 412 -47.36 31.40 3.14
N ILE A 413 -46.23 31.56 2.46
CA ILE A 413 -45.10 30.65 2.57
C ILE A 413 -44.19 31.11 3.71
N LEU A 414 -44.24 30.37 4.82
CA LEU A 414 -43.48 30.68 6.03
C LEU A 414 -42.04 30.17 5.95
N ASN A 415 -41.83 28.94 5.44
CA ASN A 415 -40.51 28.31 5.34
C ASN A 415 -40.54 27.12 4.36
N VAL A 416 -39.37 26.57 4.03
CA VAL A 416 -39.20 25.43 3.11
C VAL A 416 -39.98 24.18 3.56
N ARG A 417 -40.15 23.98 4.87
CA ARG A 417 -40.94 22.88 5.43
C ARG A 417 -42.43 23.07 5.14
N HIS A 418 -42.96 24.29 5.29
CA HIS A 418 -44.34 24.62 4.94
C HIS A 418 -44.60 24.42 3.45
N VAL A 419 -43.65 24.83 2.59
CA VAL A 419 -43.71 24.55 1.14
C VAL A 419 -43.82 23.06 0.86
N THR A 420 -42.95 22.26 1.48
CA THR A 420 -42.94 20.80 1.28
C THR A 420 -44.27 20.17 1.71
N GLU A 421 -44.84 20.59 2.84
CA GLU A 421 -46.11 20.05 3.32
C GLU A 421 -47.30 20.50 2.47
N VAL A 422 -47.33 21.77 2.05
CA VAL A 422 -48.32 22.29 1.10
C VAL A 422 -48.30 21.51 -0.21
N TYR A 423 -47.12 21.21 -0.77
CA TYR A 423 -46.99 20.38 -1.97
C TYR A 423 -47.55 18.97 -1.78
N LYS A 424 -47.29 18.32 -0.63
CA LYS A 424 -47.86 17.00 -0.32
C LYS A 424 -49.39 17.05 -0.26
N VAL A 425 -49.94 18.09 0.37
CA VAL A 425 -51.38 18.30 0.48
C VAL A 425 -52.01 18.53 -0.89
N PHE A 426 -51.45 19.42 -1.72
CA PHE A 426 -51.91 19.62 -3.10
C PHE A 426 -51.89 18.33 -3.91
N ARG A 427 -50.82 17.54 -3.79
CA ARG A 427 -50.72 16.24 -4.46
C ARG A 427 -51.82 15.28 -3.99
N ALA A 428 -52.09 15.21 -2.69
CA ALA A 428 -53.15 14.36 -2.13
C ALA A 428 -54.53 14.78 -2.66
N ILE A 429 -54.83 16.08 -2.63
CA ILE A 429 -56.09 16.63 -3.15
C ILE A 429 -56.23 16.34 -4.65
N ALA A 430 -55.18 16.55 -5.45
CA ALA A 430 -55.21 16.25 -6.88
C ALA A 430 -55.44 14.75 -7.17
N ILE A 431 -54.88 13.86 -6.36
CA ILE A 431 -55.14 12.42 -6.45
C ILE A 431 -56.59 12.10 -6.09
N ASP A 432 -57.12 12.70 -5.01
CA ASP A 432 -58.52 12.53 -4.60
C ASP A 432 -59.48 13.00 -5.72
N TYR A 433 -59.23 14.16 -6.33
CA TYR A 433 -59.99 14.64 -7.49
C TYR A 433 -59.89 13.71 -8.70
N ARG A 434 -58.69 13.21 -9.01
CA ARG A 434 -58.49 12.27 -10.13
C ARG A 434 -59.24 10.96 -9.91
N ASN A 435 -59.21 10.43 -8.69
CA ASN A 435 -59.88 9.19 -8.35
C ASN A 435 -61.40 9.37 -8.35
N ASN A 436 -61.91 10.49 -7.81
CA ASN A 436 -63.34 10.81 -7.84
C ASN A 436 -63.83 11.06 -9.28
N ALA A 437 -63.03 11.69 -10.14
CA ALA A 437 -63.34 11.86 -11.56
C ALA A 437 -63.31 10.53 -12.34
N ALA A 438 -62.47 9.58 -11.94
CA ALA A 438 -62.44 8.23 -12.51
C ALA A 438 -63.66 7.38 -12.09
N VAL A 439 -64.18 7.58 -10.87
CA VAL A 439 -65.41 6.93 -10.37
C VAL A 439 -66.67 7.57 -10.97
N ALA A 440 -66.65 8.88 -11.26
CA ALA A 440 -67.76 9.61 -11.86
C ALA A 440 -67.94 9.42 -13.38
N ARG A 441 -67.09 8.61 -14.04
CA ARG A 441 -67.34 8.10 -15.39
C ARG A 441 -67.82 6.65 -15.34
N PRO A 442 -69.11 6.37 -15.06
CA PRO A 442 -69.68 5.07 -15.38
C PRO A 442 -69.81 4.98 -16.91
N GLY A 443 -69.08 4.05 -17.52
CA GLY A 443 -69.31 3.49 -18.85
C GLY A 443 -69.61 4.46 -20.00
N THR A 444 -68.60 4.72 -20.82
CA THR A 444 -68.81 4.78 -22.29
C THR A 444 -68.23 3.53 -22.90
#